data_AF-A0A2V9BVB8-F1
#
_entry.id   AF-A0A2V9BVB8-F1
#
_cell.length_a   1.000
_cell.length_b   1.000
_cell.length_c   1.000
_cell.angle_alpha   90.00
_cell.angle_beta   90.00
_cell.angle_gamma   90.00
#
_symmetry.space_group_name_H-M   'P 1'
#
loop_
_entity.id
_entity.type
_entity.pdbx_description
1 polymer ?
#
loop_
_entity_poly.entity_id
_entity_poly.type
_entity_poly.pdbx_seq_one_letter_code
_entity_poly.pdbx_strand_id
1 'polypeptide(L)' 'MLANSVYSGVPSHLFGLEQVIEIGPMSGRSNVLYWLEHRGIPATEEVVNRIYAAAKQSTRVLTEEEILALCGQASPQ' A
#
# COMPACT_ATOMS: atom_id res chain seq x y z
N MET A 1 -18.17 16.63 -9.11
CA MET A 1 -17.32 15.45 -9.37
C MET A 1 -15.90 15.98 -9.55
N LEU A 2 -14.84 15.58 -8.86
CA LEU A 2 -14.61 14.55 -7.84
C LEU A 2 -13.75 15.19 -6.75
N ALA A 3 -14.16 15.05 -5.49
CA ALA A 3 -13.34 15.38 -4.32
C ALA A 3 -13.43 14.17 -3.37
N ASN A 4 -12.79 13.09 -3.77
CA ASN A 4 -12.42 11.96 -2.93
C ASN A 4 -10.93 11.81 -3.23
N SER A 5 -10.02 11.86 -2.27
CA SER A 5 -9.98 10.85 -1.23
C SER A 5 -9.29 11.35 0.04
N VAL A 6 -10.07 11.28 1.13
CA VAL A 6 -9.65 10.76 2.44
C VAL A 6 -8.47 11.45 3.13
N TYR A 7 -8.77 12.52 3.88
CA TYR A 7 -8.14 12.76 5.19
C TYR A 7 -8.86 11.85 6.20
N SER A 8 -8.43 10.59 6.33
CA SER A 8 -8.83 9.75 7.46
C SER A 8 -7.81 9.96 8.55
N GLY A 9 -8.15 10.83 9.51
CA GLY A 9 -7.46 10.83 10.79
C GLY A 9 -7.55 9.44 11.40
N VAL A 10 -6.43 8.89 11.84
CA VAL A 10 -6.45 7.66 12.62
C VAL A 10 -6.05 8.01 14.04
N PRO A 11 -7.01 8.13 14.97
CA PRO A 11 -6.72 8.01 16.39
C PRO A 11 -6.12 6.61 16.61
N SER A 12 -4.89 6.60 17.12
CA SER A 12 -4.13 5.43 17.52
C SER A 12 -4.89 4.62 18.57
N HIS A 13 -5.71 3.66 18.16
CA HIS A 13 -6.22 2.61 19.03
C HIS A 13 -6.04 1.23 18.40
N LEU A 14 -4.84 0.93 17.93
CA LEU A 14 -4.40 -0.44 17.71
C LEU A 14 -3.20 -0.70 18.63
N PHE A 15 -3.59 -1.17 19.82
CA PHE A 15 -2.77 -1.77 20.85
C PHE A 15 -1.65 -2.66 20.27
N GLY A 16 -0.40 -2.25 20.50
CA GLY A 16 0.60 -3.10 21.15
C GLY A 16 1.17 -4.33 20.41
N LEU A 17 0.91 -4.50 19.11
CA LEU A 17 1.59 -5.49 18.29
C LEU A 17 1.98 -4.81 16.98
N GLU A 18 3.24 -4.36 16.88
CA GLU A 18 3.84 -3.91 15.62
C GLU A 18 4.00 -5.12 14.67
N GLN A 19 2.89 -5.67 14.19
CA GLN A 19 2.93 -6.64 13.12
C GLN A 19 3.23 -5.86 11.84
N VAL A 20 4.50 -5.90 11.44
CA VAL A 20 4.95 -5.42 10.14
C VAL A 20 4.13 -6.16 9.07
N ILE A 21 3.19 -5.48 8.42
CA ILE A 21 2.43 -6.08 7.32
C ILE A 21 3.35 -6.19 6.12
N GLU A 22 3.56 -7.42 5.65
CA GLU A 22 4.33 -7.70 4.44
C GLU A 22 3.39 -7.82 3.22
N ILE A 23 3.84 -7.29 2.07
CA ILE A 23 3.08 -7.37 0.81
C ILE A 23 3.67 -8.50 -0.04
N GLY A 24 2.93 -9.59 -0.24
CA GLY A 24 3.34 -10.72 -1.07
C GLY A 24 2.17 -11.34 -1.85
N PRO A 25 2.36 -12.52 -2.47
CA PRO A 25 1.34 -13.18 -3.30
C PRO A 25 0.01 -13.44 -2.59
N MET A 26 0.07 -13.65 -1.27
CA MET A 26 -1.10 -13.90 -0.44
C MET A 26 -1.77 -12.60 0.06
N SER A 27 -1.10 -11.46 -0.07
CA SER A 27 -1.60 -10.18 0.45
C SER A 27 -2.77 -9.65 -0.39
N GLY A 28 -3.75 -9.07 0.30
CA GLY A 28 -4.90 -8.40 -0.30
C GLY A 28 -4.65 -6.91 -0.54
N ARG A 29 -5.59 -6.23 -1.20
CA ARG A 29 -5.56 -4.76 -1.35
C ARG A 29 -5.52 -4.04 0.00
N SER A 30 -6.22 -4.56 1.02
CA SER A 30 -6.22 -4.01 2.37
C SER A 30 -4.84 -4.03 3.03
N ASN A 31 -3.99 -5.02 2.73
CA ASN A 31 -2.61 -5.04 3.23
C ASN A 31 -1.77 -3.93 2.57
N VAL A 32 -1.99 -3.68 1.28
CA VAL A 32 -1.32 -2.61 0.55
C VAL A 32 -1.72 -1.24 1.08
N LEU A 33 -3.03 -1.01 1.27
CA LEU A 33 -3.58 0.22 1.84
C LEU A 33 -2.95 0.50 3.20
N TYR A 34 -3.00 -0.49 4.11
CA TYR A 34 -2.41 -0.35 5.44
C TYR A 34 -0.90 -0.05 5.39
N TRP A 35 -0.15 -0.73 4.53
CA TRP A 35 1.30 -0.53 4.40
C TRP A 35 1.65 0.91 3.96
N LEU A 36 0.85 1.46 3.04
CA LEU A 36 0.99 2.83 2.53
C LEU A 36 0.58 3.86 3.58
N GLU A 37 -0.58 3.65 4.23
CA GLU A 37 -1.07 4.52 5.31
C GLU A 37 -0.08 4.59 6.48
N HIS A 38 0.49 3.46 6.87
CA HIS A 38 1.49 3.38 7.94
C HIS A 38 2.77 4.21 7.64
N ARG A 39 3.09 4.40 6.36
CA ARG A 39 4.24 5.20 5.89
C ARG A 39 3.86 6.62 5.47
N GLY A 40 2.60 7.01 5.61
CA GLY A 40 2.09 8.31 5.17
C GLY A 40 2.11 8.50 3.64
N ILE A 41 2.11 7.40 2.87
CA ILE A 41 2.10 7.44 1.41
C ILE A 41 0.64 7.47 0.93
N PRO A 42 0.27 8.36 0.00
CA PRO A 42 -1.09 8.41 -0.54
C PRO A 42 -1.42 7.11 -1.27
N ALA A 43 -2.33 6.32 -0.68
CA ALA A 43 -2.76 5.04 -1.21
C ALA A 43 -3.84 5.21 -2.29
N THR A 44 -3.48 5.84 -3.42
CA THR A 44 -4.40 6.00 -4.55
C THR A 44 -4.73 4.65 -5.19
N GLU A 45 -5.92 4.53 -5.79
CA GLU A 45 -6.34 3.26 -6.41
C GLU A 45 -5.36 2.76 -7.47
N GLU A 46 -4.71 3.66 -8.20
CA GLU A 46 -3.68 3.32 -9.20
C GLU A 46 -2.44 2.70 -8.56
N VAL A 47 -1.92 3.31 -7.49
CA VAL A 47 -0.75 2.82 -6.74
C VAL A 47 -1.08 1.49 -6.06
N VAL A 48 -2.25 1.41 -5.41
CA VAL A 48 -2.71 0.19 -4.73
C VAL A 48 -2.89 -0.95 -5.71
N ASN A 49 -3.54 -0.73 -6.86
CA ASN A 49 -3.72 -1.76 -7.87
C ASN A 49 -2.38 -2.19 -8.50
N ARG A 50 -1.46 -1.25 -8.72
CA ARG A 50 -0.12 -1.56 -9.24
C ARG A 50 0.66 -2.46 -8.27
N ILE A 51 0.74 -2.08 -7.00
CA ILE A 51 1.42 -2.87 -5.97
C ILE A 51 0.73 -4.22 -5.77
N TYR A 52 -0.60 -4.24 -5.73
CA TYR A 52 -1.37 -5.48 -5.62
C TYR A 52 -1.13 -6.44 -6.79
N ALA A 53 -1.11 -5.92 -8.02
CA ALA A 53 -0.81 -6.72 -9.21
C ALA A 53 0.62 -7.25 -9.20
N ALA A 54 1.60 -6.42 -8.82
CA ALA A 54 3.00 -6.84 -8.66
C ALA A 54 3.14 -7.91 -7.57
N ALA A 55 2.45 -7.74 -6.44
CA ALA A 55 2.44 -8.70 -5.34
C ALA A 55 1.86 -10.05 -5.77
N LYS A 56 0.76 -10.05 -6.53
CA LYS A 56 0.13 -11.28 -7.06
C LYS A 56 0.99 -12.01 -8.08
N GLN A 57 1.81 -11.29 -8.84
CA GLN A 57 2.76 -11.88 -9.79
C GLN A 57 4.07 -12.32 -9.12
N SER A 58 4.40 -11.74 -7.96
CA SER A 58 5.58 -12.11 -7.19
C SER A 58 5.37 -13.44 -6.48
N THR A 59 6.38 -14.30 -6.50
CA THR A 59 6.44 -15.53 -5.70
C THR A 59 6.96 -15.31 -4.28
N ARG A 60 7.37 -14.07 -3.97
CA ARG A 60 7.93 -13.65 -2.68
C ARG A 60 7.27 -12.36 -2.18
N VAL A 61 7.52 -12.04 -0.91
CA VAL A 61 7.22 -10.72 -0.37
C VAL A 61 8.02 -9.66 -1.14
N LEU A 62 7.34 -8.57 -1.50
CA LEU A 62 7.94 -7.38 -2.06
C LEU A 62 8.69 -6.63 -0.95
N THR A 63 9.92 -6.26 -1.25
CA THR A 63 10.71 -5.42 -0.35
C THR A 63 10.15 -4.00 -0.32
N GLU A 64 10.45 -3.26 0.75
CA GLU A 64 10.07 -1.87 0.86
C GLU A 64 10.54 -1.05 -0.34
N GLU A 65 11.77 -1.27 -0.81
CA GLU A 65 12.34 -0.59 -1.98
C GLU A 65 11.53 -0.84 -3.25
N GLU A 66 11.09 -2.09 -3.47
CA GLU A 66 10.24 -2.44 -4.61
C GLU A 66 8.87 -1.76 -4.53
N ILE A 67 8.26 -1.74 -3.35
CA ILE A 67 6.96 -1.09 -3.14
C ILE A 67 7.08 0.42 -3.35
N LEU A 68 8.13 1.05 -2.83
CA LEU A 68 8.43 2.47 -3.02
C LEU A 68 8.72 2.80 -4.49
N ALA A 69 9.45 1.95 -5.20
CA ALA A 69 9.69 2.10 -6.63
C ALA A 69 8.37 2.08 -7.43
N LEU A 70 7.44 1.20 -7.05
CA LEU A 70 6.10 1.13 -7.64
C LEU A 70 5.23 2.35 -7.30
N CYS A 71 5.44 2.98 -6.14
CA CYS A 71 4.80 4.26 -5.79
C CYS A 71 5.34 5.43 -6.63
N GLY A 72 6.67 5.51 -6.79
CA GLY A 72 7.36 6.59 -7.49
C GLY A 72 7.29 6.51 -9.02
N GLN A 73 7.06 5.32 -9.58
CA GLN A 73 6.73 5.15 -11.00
C GLN A 73 5.29 5.59 -11.28
N ALA A 74 4.93 6.85 -11.00
CA ALA A 74 3.74 7.43 -11.61
C ALA A 74 3.92 7.27 -13.13
N SER A 75 3.17 6.35 -13.73
CA SER A 75 3.27 6.05 -15.16
C SER A 75 3.09 7.37 -15.91
N PRO A 76 4.07 7.81 -16.72
CA PRO A 76 3.83 8.89 -17.65
C PRO A 76 2.95 8.31 -18.76
N GLN A 77 1.65 8.58 -18.72
CA GLN A 77 0.80 8.46 -19.88
C GLN A 77 -0.27 9.56 -19.87
#